data_AF-A0A5C7Q8V9-F1
#
_entry.id   AF-A0A5C7Q8V9-F1
#
_cell.length_a   1.000
_cell.length_b   1.000
_cell.length_c   1.000
_cell.angle_alpha   90.00
_cell.angle_beta   90.00
_cell.angle_gamma   90.00
#
_symmetry.space_group_name_H-M   'P 1'
#
loop_
_entity.id
_entity.type
_entity.pdbx_description
1 polymer ?
#
loop_
_entity_poly.entity_id
_entity_poly.type
_entity_poly.pdbx_seq_one_letter_code
_entity_poly.pdbx_strand_id
1 'polypeptide(L)'
;MTSKQAVPYGAPWIPPGVVRLVRLKREGALSGGDLVATRRLGTCEVVTVESTHAITVRALETDTHHRLHCVLGPGVSLSDA
;
A
#
# COMPACT_ATOMS: atom_id res chain seq x y z
N MET A 1 -14.91 -6.51 -27.40
CA MET A 1 -14.19 -7.41 -26.48
C MET A 1 -13.71 -6.58 -25.29
N THR A 2 -14.48 -6.50 -24.21
CA THR A 2 -14.02 -5.88 -22.95
C THR A 2 -13.80 -7.02 -21.97
N SER A 3 -12.53 -7.28 -21.66
CA SER A 3 -12.15 -8.35 -20.75
C SER A 3 -12.56 -7.93 -19.35
N LYS A 4 -13.75 -8.40 -18.92
CA LYS A 4 -14.22 -8.32 -17.53
C LYS A 4 -13.31 -9.23 -16.71
N GLN A 5 -12.18 -8.69 -16.26
CA GLN A 5 -11.28 -9.40 -15.36
C GLN A 5 -12.04 -9.65 -14.06
N ALA A 6 -12.48 -10.90 -13.88
CA ALA A 6 -13.17 -11.36 -12.68
C ALA A 6 -12.22 -11.17 -11.48
N VAL A 7 -12.54 -10.19 -10.64
CA VAL A 7 -11.86 -9.98 -9.37
C VAL A 7 -12.46 -10.99 -8.39
N PRO A 8 -11.65 -11.86 -7.75
CA PRO A 8 -12.16 -12.89 -6.86
C PRO A 8 -12.95 -12.24 -5.70
N TYR A 9 -14.19 -12.71 -5.53
CA TYR A 9 -15.10 -12.37 -4.44
C TYR A 9 -14.40 -12.65 -3.10
N GLY A 10 -13.92 -11.61 -2.42
CA GLY A 10 -13.31 -11.74 -1.08
C GLY A 10 -12.06 -10.89 -0.85
N ALA A 11 -11.35 -10.48 -1.91
CA ALA A 11 -10.31 -9.47 -1.80
C ALA A 11 -10.93 -8.10 -2.11
N PRO A 12 -10.93 -7.13 -1.18
CA PRO A 12 -11.45 -5.79 -1.45
C PRO A 12 -10.74 -5.25 -2.67
N TRP A 13 -11.50 -4.96 -3.72
CA TRP A 13 -10.98 -4.46 -4.98
C TRP A 13 -10.07 -3.24 -4.71
N ILE A 14 -8.78 -3.37 -4.97
CA ILE A 14 -7.83 -2.26 -4.83
C ILE A 14 -7.69 -1.65 -6.23
N PRO A 15 -8.11 -0.39 -6.45
CA PRO A 15 -7.97 0.25 -7.74
C PRO A 15 -6.49 0.28 -8.19
N PRO A 16 -6.21 0.25 -9.50
CA PRO A 16 -4.86 0.50 -9.98
C PRO A 16 -4.40 1.89 -9.53
N GLY A 17 -3.20 1.98 -8.96
CA GLY A 17 -2.65 3.23 -8.41
C GLY A 17 -3.09 3.56 -6.98
N VAL A 18 -3.95 2.74 -6.37
CA VAL A 18 -4.35 2.89 -4.97
C VAL A 18 -3.61 1.85 -4.13
N VAL A 19 -3.15 2.30 -2.96
CA VAL A 19 -2.56 1.44 -1.94
C VAL A 19 -3.57 1.33 -0.81
N ARG A 20 -3.91 0.09 -0.44
CA ARG A 20 -4.84 -0.17 0.66
C ARG A 20 -4.06 -0.47 1.92
N LEU A 21 -4.44 0.16 3.02
CA LEU A 21 -3.85 -0.13 4.32
C LEU A 21 -4.34 -1.50 4.82
N VAL A 22 -3.41 -2.37 5.21
CA VAL A 22 -3.73 -3.67 5.82
C VAL A 22 -3.62 -3.58 7.32
N ARG A 23 -2.51 -3.02 7.81
CA ARG A 23 -2.25 -2.89 9.24
C ARG A 23 -1.38 -1.67 9.51
N LEU A 24 -1.81 -0.87 10.47
CA LEU A 24 -1.00 0.16 11.07
C LEU A 24 -0.37 -0.35 12.36
N LYS A 25 0.90 -0.02 12.59
CA LYS A 25 1.55 -0.06 13.90
C LYS A 25 1.08 1.10 14.77
N ARG A 26 0.85 2.27 14.19
CA ARG A 26 0.38 3.46 14.88
C ARG A 26 -0.93 3.95 14.27
N GLU A 27 -1.96 4.04 15.10
CA GLU A 27 -3.27 4.49 14.64
C GLU A 27 -3.20 5.89 14.03
N GLY A 28 -3.80 6.05 12.85
CA GLY A 28 -3.88 7.32 12.14
C GLY A 28 -2.62 7.74 11.39
N ALA A 29 -1.49 7.02 11.47
CA ALA A 29 -0.29 7.42 10.76
C ALA A 29 0.53 6.31 10.11
N LEU A 30 0.87 6.52 8.83
CA LEU A 30 1.72 5.59 8.08
C LEU A 30 3.19 5.76 8.50
N SER A 31 3.86 4.66 8.79
CA SER A 31 5.20 4.59 9.38
C SER A 31 5.94 3.33 8.90
N GLY A 32 7.27 3.33 9.09
CA GLY A 32 8.08 2.13 8.85
C GLY A 32 7.60 0.93 9.68
N GLY A 33 7.42 -0.21 9.02
CA GLY A 33 6.88 -1.46 9.55
C GLY A 33 5.37 -1.62 9.45
N ASP A 34 4.66 -0.71 8.77
CA ASP A 34 3.24 -0.89 8.45
C ASP A 34 3.02 -1.86 7.31
N LEU A 35 1.86 -2.50 7.27
CA LEU A 35 1.49 -3.40 6.17
C LEU A 35 0.48 -2.71 5.26
N VAL A 36 0.80 -2.69 3.98
CA VAL A 36 -0.06 -2.21 2.90
C VAL A 36 -0.28 -3.31 1.88
N ALA A 37 -1.42 -3.29 1.21
CA ALA A 37 -1.72 -4.17 0.10
C ALA A 37 -1.85 -3.33 -1.17
N THR A 38 -1.26 -3.82 -2.23
CA THR A 38 -1.40 -3.26 -3.57
C THR A 38 -1.93 -4.33 -4.50
N ARG A 39 -2.66 -3.92 -5.54
CA ARG A 39 -3.15 -4.87 -6.55
C ARG A 39 -2.02 -5.55 -7.33
N ARG A 40 -0.87 -4.88 -7.49
CA ARG A 40 0.24 -5.35 -8.34
C ARG A 40 1.28 -6.16 -7.59
N LEU A 41 1.59 -5.80 -6.34
CA LEU A 41 2.66 -6.40 -5.55
C LEU A 41 2.15 -7.26 -4.38
N GLY A 42 0.82 -7.32 -4.17
CA GLY A 42 0.24 -8.04 -3.04
C GLY A 42 0.48 -7.30 -1.73
N THR A 43 0.79 -8.04 -0.66
CA THR A 43 1.07 -7.47 0.66
C THR A 43 2.51 -7.01 0.74
N CYS A 44 2.71 -5.77 1.15
CA CYS A 44 4.01 -5.13 1.29
C CYS A 44 4.15 -4.52 2.68
N GLU A 45 5.35 -4.56 3.21
CA GLU A 45 5.73 -3.84 4.42
C GLU A 45 6.32 -2.48 4.03
N VAL A 46 5.89 -1.40 4.69
CA VAL A 46 6.46 -0.07 4.52
C VAL A 46 7.85 -0.07 5.16
N VAL A 47 8.89 0.17 4.36
CA VAL A 47 10.26 0.28 4.86
C VAL A 47 10.52 1.71 5.31
N THR A 48 10.22 2.66 4.43
CA THR A 48 10.46 4.08 4.65
C THR A 48 9.35 4.91 4.03
N VAL A 49 8.95 5.97 4.73
CA VAL A 49 8.05 6.99 4.18
C VAL A 49 8.92 8.16 3.72
N GLU A 50 9.04 8.35 2.42
CA GLU A 50 9.85 9.44 1.85
C GLU A 50 9.09 10.76 1.87
N SER A 51 7.78 10.72 1.62
CA SER A 51 6.89 11.89 1.55
C SER A 51 5.43 11.45 1.63
N THR A 52 4.50 12.41 1.75
CA THR A 52 3.03 12.20 1.66
C THR A 52 2.57 11.50 0.39
N HIS A 53 3.41 11.50 -0.65
CA HIS A 53 3.08 10.96 -1.97
C HIS A 53 4.01 9.82 -2.40
N ALA A 54 4.99 9.45 -1.56
CA ALA A 54 6.01 8.48 -1.92
C ALA A 54 6.44 7.67 -0.71
N ILE A 55 6.35 6.34 -0.83
CA ILE A 55 6.80 5.40 0.19
C ILE A 55 7.63 4.30 -0.46
N THR A 56 8.61 3.80 0.28
CA THR A 56 9.37 2.60 -0.08
C THR A 56 8.76 1.43 0.66
N VAL A 57 8.36 0.39 -0.06
CA VAL A 57 7.79 -0.83 0.50
C VAL A 57 8.60 -2.05 0.09
N ARG A 58 8.59 -3.08 0.92
CA ARG A 58 9.13 -4.41 0.64
C ARG A 58 7.95 -5.33 0.34
N ALA A 59 7.87 -5.88 -0.87
CA ALA A 59 6.89 -6.90 -1.19
C ALA A 59 7.26 -8.18 -0.41
N LEU A 60 6.35 -8.67 0.44
CA LEU A 60 6.64 -9.82 1.30
C LEU A 60 6.68 -11.14 0.52
N GLU A 61 5.99 -11.21 -0.62
CA GLU A 61 5.97 -12.40 -1.46
C GLU A 61 7.27 -12.60 -2.24
N THR A 62 7.91 -11.51 -2.68
CA THR A 62 9.12 -11.56 -3.54
C THR A 62 10.36 -11.01 -2.87
N ASP A 63 10.25 -10.59 -1.61
CA ASP A 63 11.29 -9.93 -0.83
C ASP A 63 11.92 -8.69 -1.50
N THR A 64 11.20 -8.07 -2.45
CA THR A 64 11.75 -7.02 -3.31
C THR A 64 11.32 -5.63 -2.83
N HIS A 65 12.26 -4.67 -2.84
CA HIS A 65 11.95 -3.28 -2.55
C HIS A 65 11.38 -2.55 -3.76
N HIS A 66 10.26 -1.87 -3.55
CA HIS A 66 9.58 -1.06 -4.55
C HIS A 66 9.25 0.31 -4.00
N ARG A 67 9.51 1.34 -4.79
CA ARG A 67 9.04 2.70 -4.51
C ARG A 67 7.64 2.87 -5.08
N LEU A 68 6.69 3.20 -4.21
CA LEU A 68 5.31 3.49 -4.59
C LEU A 68 5.10 5.00 -4.55
N HIS A 69 4.61 5.53 -5.68
CA HIS A 69 4.03 6.86 -5.72
C HIS A 69 2.53 6.71 -5.53
N CYS A 70 2.03 7.13 -4.38
CA CYS A 70 0.64 6.98 -4.01
C CYS A 70 0.15 8.22 -3.29
N VAL A 71 -1.01 8.72 -3.70
CA VAL A 71 -1.71 9.76 -2.95
C VAL A 71 -2.36 9.07 -1.74
N LEU A 72 -1.88 9.39 -0.55
CA LEU A 72 -2.53 8.97 0.68
C LEU A 72 -3.88 9.69 0.77
N GLY A 73 -4.98 8.93 0.85
CA GLY A 73 -6.32 9.49 0.94
C GLY A 73 -6.55 10.26 2.26
N PRO A 74 -7.62 11.08 2.33
CA PRO A 74 -7.97 11.79 3.56
C PRO A 74 -8.16 10.79 4.71
N GLY A 75 -7.47 11.03 5.83
CA GLY A 75 -7.49 10.15 7.01
C GLY A 75 -6.18 9.39 7.28
N VAL A 76 -5.20 9.48 6.38
CA VAL A 76 -3.83 9.00 6.65
C VAL A 76 -2.97 10.20 7.04
N SER A 77 -2.60 10.30 8.31
CA SER A 77 -1.54 11.21 8.74
C SER A 77 -0.19 10.59 8.40
N LEU A 78 0.83 11.39 8.11
CA LEU A 78 2.19 10.89 8.21
C LEU A 78 2.69 11.21 9.61
N SER A 79 3.31 10.22 10.26
CA SER A 79 4.13 10.51 11.43
C SER A 79 5.50 10.89 10.89
N ASP A 80 5.87 12.16 11.04
CA ASP A 80 7.26 12.59 10.94
C ASP A 80 8.02 11.83 12.03
N ALA A 81 8.96 10.99 11.63
CA ALA A 81 9.79 10.17 12.50
C ALA A 81 11.26 10.47 12.23
#